data_AF-A0A918NY81-F1
#
_entry.id   AF-A0A918NY81-F1
#
_cell.length_a   1.000
_cell.length_b   1.000
_cell.length_c   1.000
_cell.angle_alpha   90.00
_cell.angle_beta   90.00
_cell.angle_gamma   90.00
#
_symmetry.space_group_name_H-M   'P 1'
#
loop_
_entity.id
_entity.type
_entity.pdbx_description
1 polymer ?
#
loop_
_entity_poly.entity_id
_entity_poly.type
_entity_poly.pdbx_seq_one_letter_code
_entity_poly.pdbx_strand_id
1 'polypeptide(L)'
;MQKPASLRAALEAALPSLRGNPDRMLMFIESGKIAAGMGKPSFEYRYTVSIVLMDFAEHPDTVMIPILQWLRVNQPSVLQSGENSAKAIQFEAEILNHETIDLHLKVELSECVKVDVQNGTATATHLPEPQLATTLPIGAVQVA
;
A
#
# COMPACT_ATOMS: atom_id res chain seq x y z
N MET A 1 -11.50 -1.19 2.19
CA MET A 1 -10.05 -1.25 1.95
C MET A 1 -9.72 -2.66 1.50
N GLN A 2 -9.04 -2.82 0.36
CA GLN A 2 -8.67 -4.11 -0.23
C GLN A 2 -7.15 -4.33 -0.26
N LYS A 3 -6.38 -3.24 -0.30
CA LYS A 3 -4.92 -3.30 -0.44
C LYS A 3 -4.20 -3.99 0.73
N PRO A 4 -4.57 -3.81 2.01
CA PRO A 4 -3.87 -4.49 3.11
C PRO A 4 -3.97 -6.00 3.02
N ALA A 5 -5.15 -6.53 2.69
CA ALA A 5 -5.36 -7.97 2.49
C ALA A 5 -4.56 -8.51 1.29
N SER A 6 -4.52 -7.76 0.18
CA SER A 6 -3.71 -8.12 -1.00
C SER A 6 -2.20 -8.11 -0.69
N LEU A 7 -1.72 -7.12 0.05
CA LEU A 7 -0.32 -7.02 0.48
C LEU A 7 0.05 -8.18 1.42
N ARG A 8 -0.82 -8.49 2.39
CA ARG A 8 -0.65 -9.66 3.27
C ARG A 8 -0.53 -10.95 2.46
N ALA A 9 -1.43 -11.18 1.51
CA ALA A 9 -1.39 -12.36 0.65
C ALA A 9 -0.10 -12.43 -0.18
N ALA A 10 0.42 -11.29 -0.67
CA ALA A 10 1.68 -11.25 -1.41
C ALA A 10 2.89 -11.62 -0.52
N LEU A 11 2.90 -11.16 0.73
CA LEU A 11 3.93 -11.52 1.71
C LEU A 11 3.85 -13.00 2.10
N GLU A 12 2.66 -13.52 2.40
CA GLU A 12 2.45 -14.95 2.72
C GLU A 12 2.79 -15.86 1.52
N ALA A 13 2.61 -15.36 0.29
CA ALA A 13 3.02 -16.06 -0.91
C ALA A 13 4.55 -16.12 -1.03
N ALA A 14 5.25 -15.03 -0.70
CA ALA A 14 6.70 -14.88 -0.85
C ALA A 14 7.52 -15.44 0.32
N LEU A 15 6.94 -15.53 1.52
CA LEU A 15 7.61 -15.95 2.76
C LEU A 15 7.02 -17.28 3.26
N PRO A 16 7.61 -18.43 2.91
CA PRO A 16 7.11 -19.74 3.35
C PRO A 16 7.06 -19.88 4.87
N SER A 17 7.98 -19.23 5.59
CA SER A 17 8.03 -19.24 7.07
C SER A 17 6.77 -18.68 7.72
N LEU A 18 6.10 -17.70 7.10
CA LEU A 18 4.83 -17.14 7.59
C LEU A 18 3.65 -18.10 7.42
N ARG A 19 3.71 -19.04 6.46
CA ARG A 19 2.65 -20.03 6.29
C ARG A 19 2.60 -21.04 7.44
N GLY A 20 3.75 -21.34 8.01
CA GLY A 20 3.87 -22.24 9.17
C GLY A 20 3.44 -21.60 10.48
N ASN A 21 3.51 -20.26 10.57
CA ASN A 21 3.12 -19.51 11.76
C ASN A 21 2.62 -18.09 11.38
N PRO A 22 1.33 -17.94 11.04
CA PRO A 22 0.78 -16.67 10.55
C PRO A 22 0.72 -15.57 11.61
N ASP A 23 0.79 -15.93 12.90
CA ASP A 23 0.75 -14.99 14.03
C ASP A 23 2.08 -14.23 14.21
N ARG A 24 3.16 -14.68 13.56
CA ARG A 24 4.44 -13.95 13.51
C ARG A 24 4.43 -12.69 12.66
N MET A 25 3.33 -12.46 11.92
CA MET A 25 3.12 -11.23 11.18
C MET A 25 1.86 -10.52 11.66
N LEU A 26 2.05 -9.40 12.35
CA LEU A 26 0.98 -8.46 12.65
C LEU A 26 0.90 -7.43 11.54
N MET A 27 -0.33 -7.07 11.15
CA MET A 27 -0.58 -6.01 10.19
C MET A 27 -1.75 -5.17 10.66
N PHE A 28 -1.57 -3.86 10.70
CA PHE A 28 -2.59 -2.91 11.13
C PHE A 28 -2.47 -1.58 10.40
N ILE A 29 -3.50 -0.75 10.54
CA ILE A 29 -3.61 0.54 9.86
C ILE A 29 -3.36 1.66 10.85
N GLU A 30 -2.44 2.54 10.52
CA GLU A 30 -2.11 3.76 11.26
C GLU A 30 -2.46 5.01 10.44
N SER A 31 -2.60 6.15 11.13
CA SER A 31 -2.67 7.48 10.52
C SER A 31 -3.73 7.63 9.41
N GLY A 32 -4.85 6.90 9.54
CA GLY A 32 -5.92 6.87 8.55
C GLY A 32 -6.60 8.22 8.35
N LYS A 33 -6.80 8.60 7.09
CA LYS A 33 -7.43 9.84 6.64
C LYS A 33 -8.37 9.54 5.47
N ILE A 34 -9.42 10.36 5.35
CA ILE A 34 -10.33 10.36 4.20
C ILE A 34 -10.12 11.65 3.42
N ALA A 35 -9.80 11.52 2.13
CA ALA A 35 -9.80 12.63 1.19
C ALA A 35 -11.07 12.57 0.34
N ALA A 36 -11.88 13.63 0.36
CA ALA A 36 -13.12 13.72 -0.41
C ALA A 36 -13.32 15.15 -0.92
N GLY A 37 -14.08 15.29 -2.01
CA GLY A 37 -14.51 16.58 -2.55
C GLY A 37 -15.99 16.86 -2.27
N MET A 38 -16.44 18.10 -2.45
CA MET A 38 -17.84 18.51 -2.24
C MET A 38 -18.85 17.95 -3.26
N GLY A 39 -18.38 17.34 -4.35
CA GLY A 39 -19.23 16.86 -5.44
C GLY A 39 -19.90 15.52 -5.14
N LYS A 40 -19.55 14.49 -5.93
CA LYS A 40 -20.03 13.13 -5.69
C LYS A 40 -19.45 12.58 -4.37
N PRO A 41 -20.15 11.67 -3.67
CA PRO A 41 -19.70 11.08 -2.41
C PRO A 41 -18.53 10.08 -2.57
N SER A 42 -17.79 10.14 -3.67
CA SER A 42 -16.55 9.38 -3.86
C SER A 42 -15.44 9.94 -2.96
N PHE A 43 -14.56 9.07 -2.51
CA PHE A 43 -13.50 9.43 -1.57
C PHE A 43 -12.26 8.55 -1.76
N GLU A 44 -11.17 8.90 -1.11
CA GLU A 44 -9.94 8.14 -1.07
C GLU A 44 -9.55 7.87 0.38
N TYR A 45 -9.29 6.60 0.71
CA TYR A 45 -8.57 6.24 1.93
C TYR A 45 -7.10 6.62 1.76
N ARG A 46 -6.49 7.25 2.76
CA ARG A 46 -5.04 7.46 2.86
C ARG A 46 -4.57 6.99 4.22
N TYR A 47 -3.59 6.11 4.28
CA TYR A 47 -3.19 5.50 5.54
C TYR A 47 -1.79 4.90 5.45
N THR A 48 -1.24 4.54 6.60
CA THR A 48 0.00 3.78 6.72
C THR A 48 -0.35 2.35 7.12
N VAL A 49 0.14 1.36 6.38
CA VAL A 49 0.13 -0.04 6.83
C VAL A 49 1.37 -0.26 7.67
N SER A 50 1.16 -0.61 8.93
CA SER A 50 2.23 -1.11 9.81
C SER A 50 2.27 -2.63 9.72
N ILE A 51 3.46 -3.16 9.46
CA ILE A 51 3.73 -4.61 9.35
C ILE A 51 4.81 -4.92 10.37
N VAL A 52 4.53 -5.84 11.29
CA VAL A 52 5.49 -6.26 12.31
C VAL A 52 5.75 -7.75 12.13
N LEU A 53 7.01 -8.10 11.90
CA LEU A 53 7.50 -9.46 11.86
C LEU A 53 8.32 -9.71 13.14
N MET A 54 7.91 -10.73 13.90
CA MET A 54 8.56 -11.10 15.16
C MET A 54 9.45 -12.32 14.99
N ASP A 55 10.59 -12.35 15.70
CA ASP A 55 11.56 -13.45 15.68
C ASP A 55 11.95 -13.87 14.25
N PHE A 56 12.14 -12.89 13.36
CA PHE A 56 12.38 -13.12 11.94
C PHE A 56 13.82 -13.57 11.71
N ALA A 57 13.99 -14.80 11.20
CA ALA A 57 15.27 -15.48 11.07
C ALA A 57 15.82 -15.52 9.62
N GLU A 58 15.21 -14.77 8.69
CA GLU A 58 15.63 -14.71 7.30
C GLU A 58 16.21 -13.33 6.96
N HIS A 59 16.83 -13.21 5.78
CA HIS A 59 17.38 -11.94 5.34
C HIS A 59 16.26 -10.91 5.08
N PRO A 60 16.33 -9.66 5.56
CA PRO A 60 15.27 -8.64 5.38
C PRO A 60 14.84 -8.41 3.92
N ASP A 61 15.77 -8.58 2.97
CA ASP A 61 15.48 -8.48 1.54
C ASP A 61 14.35 -9.42 1.07
N THR A 62 14.18 -10.57 1.73
CA THR A 62 13.07 -11.51 1.47
C THR A 62 11.70 -10.88 1.75
N VAL A 63 11.63 -9.83 2.58
CA VAL A 63 10.43 -9.05 2.87
C VAL A 63 10.36 -7.80 1.96
N MET A 64 11.48 -7.09 1.81
CA MET A 64 11.52 -5.83 1.06
C MET A 64 11.22 -6.02 -0.42
N ILE A 65 11.78 -7.06 -1.05
CA ILE A 65 11.61 -7.31 -2.49
C ILE A 65 10.14 -7.55 -2.85
N PRO A 66 9.40 -8.45 -2.18
CA PRO A 66 7.96 -8.64 -2.42
C PRO A 66 7.13 -7.38 -2.20
N ILE A 67 7.42 -6.57 -1.18
CA ILE A 67 6.71 -5.31 -0.94
C ILE A 67 6.93 -4.36 -2.11
N LEU A 68 8.18 -4.18 -2.56
CA LEU A 68 8.50 -3.32 -3.70
C LEU A 68 7.83 -3.82 -4.99
N GLN A 69 7.82 -5.14 -5.23
CA GLN A 69 7.12 -5.73 -6.38
C GLN A 69 5.62 -5.48 -6.32
N TRP A 70 5.00 -5.64 -5.14
CA TRP A 70 3.59 -5.39 -4.93
C TRP A 70 3.24 -3.90 -5.12
N LEU A 71 4.07 -2.99 -4.62
CA LEU A 71 3.88 -1.55 -4.75
C LEU A 71 3.97 -1.06 -6.19
N ARG A 72 4.81 -1.66 -7.04
CA ARG A 72 4.86 -1.31 -8.49
C ARG A 72 3.53 -1.47 -9.19
N VAL A 73 2.68 -2.39 -8.73
CA VAL A 73 1.35 -2.64 -9.30
C VAL A 73 0.28 -1.87 -8.55
N ASN A 74 0.36 -1.85 -7.22
CA ASN A 74 -0.74 -1.40 -6.37
C ASN A 74 -0.56 0.00 -5.80
N GLN A 75 0.61 0.62 -5.88
CA GLN A 75 0.85 2.00 -5.48
C GLN A 75 2.09 2.57 -6.21
N PRO A 76 2.15 2.57 -7.56
CA PRO A 76 3.35 2.97 -8.28
C PRO A 76 3.74 4.43 -8.00
N SER A 77 2.78 5.28 -7.62
CA SER A 77 2.99 6.68 -7.25
C SER A 77 3.99 6.89 -6.12
N VAL A 78 4.07 5.98 -5.14
CA VAL A 78 5.06 6.11 -4.05
C VAL A 78 6.49 5.84 -4.51
N LEU A 79 6.68 5.17 -5.66
CA LEU A 79 8.01 4.82 -6.18
C LEU A 79 8.57 5.82 -7.21
N GLN A 80 7.83 6.89 -7.55
CA GLN A 80 8.19 7.77 -8.68
C GLN A 80 9.32 8.76 -8.39
N SER A 81 9.63 9.07 -7.13
CA SER A 81 10.76 9.94 -6.78
C SER A 81 11.50 9.39 -5.57
N GLY A 82 12.83 9.50 -5.57
CA GLY A 82 13.68 8.94 -4.51
C GLY A 82 13.29 9.43 -3.11
N GLU A 83 13.05 10.73 -2.95
CA GLU A 83 12.59 11.29 -1.66
C GLU A 83 11.20 10.80 -1.26
N ASN A 84 10.25 10.69 -2.19
CA ASN A 84 8.91 10.20 -1.86
C ASN A 84 8.95 8.72 -1.52
N SER A 85 9.79 7.92 -2.21
CA SER A 85 9.93 6.49 -1.94
C SER A 85 10.53 6.20 -0.56
N ALA A 86 11.55 6.97 -0.15
CA ALA A 86 12.15 6.85 1.17
C ALA A 86 11.22 7.31 2.31
N LYS A 87 10.26 8.20 2.02
CA LYS A 87 9.23 8.62 2.98
C LYS A 87 8.08 7.61 3.06
N ALA A 88 7.68 7.05 1.92
CA ALA A 88 6.55 6.15 1.83
C ALA A 88 6.82 4.73 2.33
N ILE A 89 8.10 4.32 2.42
CA ILE A 89 8.51 3.03 2.97
C ILE A 89 9.57 3.29 4.03
N GLN A 90 9.22 3.03 5.28
CA GLN A 90 10.12 3.17 6.41
C GLN A 90 10.22 1.84 7.13
N PHE A 91 11.36 1.56 7.74
CA PHE A 91 11.53 0.37 8.55
C PHE A 91 12.38 0.64 9.78
N GLU A 92 12.12 -0.15 10.82
CA GLU A 92 12.91 -0.27 12.03
C GLU A 92 13.24 -1.76 12.18
N ALA A 93 14.49 -2.06 12.50
CA ALA A 93 14.94 -3.43 12.75
C ALA A 93 15.61 -3.49 14.12
N GLU A 94 15.08 -4.31 15.00
CA GLU A 94 15.68 -4.61 16.30
C GLU A 94 16.42 -5.94 16.21
N ILE A 95 17.73 -5.91 16.42
CA ILE A 95 18.56 -7.12 16.40
C ILE A 95 18.39 -7.81 17.75
N LEU A 96 17.71 -8.96 17.76
CA LEU A 96 17.47 -9.71 18.99
C LEU A 96 18.68 -10.57 19.37
N ASN A 97 19.29 -11.23 18.38
CA ASN A 97 20.49 -12.05 18.55
C ASN A 97 21.22 -12.24 17.19
N HIS A 98 22.15 -13.21 17.12
CA HIS A 98 22.96 -13.48 15.93
C HIS A 98 22.18 -14.13 14.76
N GLU A 99 20.93 -14.51 14.96
CA GLU A 99 20.09 -15.21 13.98
C GLU A 99 18.76 -14.50 13.68
N THR A 100 18.25 -13.68 14.60
CA THR A 100 16.88 -13.15 14.54
C THR A 100 16.79 -11.64 14.75
N ILE A 101 15.79 -11.05 14.09
CA ILE A 101 15.42 -9.64 14.22
C ILE A 101 13.91 -9.50 14.42
N ASP A 102 13.48 -8.42 15.08
CA ASP A 102 12.13 -7.91 14.92
C ASP A 102 12.15 -6.81 13.84
N LEU A 103 11.27 -6.94 12.85
CA LEU A 103 11.19 -6.00 11.73
C LEU A 103 9.83 -5.30 11.74
N HIS A 104 9.85 -3.97 11.86
CA HIS A 104 8.67 -3.13 11.77
C HIS A 104 8.76 -2.28 10.50
N LEU A 105 7.78 -2.42 9.61
CA LEU A 105 7.68 -1.62 8.39
C LEU A 105 6.44 -0.72 8.43
N LYS A 106 6.59 0.47 7.86
CA LYS A 106 5.52 1.42 7.60
C LYS A 106 5.45 1.71 6.12
N VAL A 107 4.28 1.46 5.52
CA VAL A 107 4.04 1.64 4.08
C VAL A 107 2.85 2.56 3.86
N GLU A 108 3.08 3.72 3.26
CA GLU A 108 2.01 4.66 2.90
C GLU A 108 1.23 4.17 1.68
N LEU A 109 -0.09 4.04 1.82
CA LEU A 109 -1.00 3.60 0.77
C LEU A 109 -2.19 4.55 0.62
N SER A 110 -2.77 4.55 -0.58
CA SER A 110 -4.07 5.17 -0.82
C SER A 110 -5.04 4.23 -1.54
N GLU A 111 -6.34 4.42 -1.39
CA GLU A 111 -7.36 3.64 -2.11
C GLU A 111 -8.55 4.50 -2.50
N CYS A 112 -8.74 4.72 -3.81
CA CYS A 112 -9.88 5.44 -4.34
C CYS A 112 -11.15 4.58 -4.35
N VAL A 113 -12.23 5.13 -3.81
CA VAL A 113 -13.58 4.55 -3.80
C VAL A 113 -14.51 5.43 -4.61
N LYS A 114 -15.01 4.90 -5.72
CA LYS A 114 -16.09 5.51 -6.49
C LYS A 114 -17.42 5.16 -5.84
N VAL A 115 -18.25 6.18 -5.59
CA VAL A 115 -19.61 5.97 -5.11
C VAL A 115 -20.60 6.42 -6.18
N ASP A 116 -21.43 5.51 -6.64
CA ASP A 116 -22.55 5.78 -7.54
C ASP A 116 -23.86 5.71 -6.74
N VAL A 117 -24.72 6.72 -6.89
CA VAL A 117 -26.02 6.79 -6.20
C VAL A 117 -27.14 6.63 -7.23
N GLN A 118 -27.95 5.59 -7.09
CA GLN A 118 -29.10 5.31 -7.95
C GLN A 118 -30.32 5.02 -7.09
N ASN A 119 -31.42 5.73 -7.34
CA ASN A 119 -32.68 5.60 -6.59
C ASN A 119 -32.49 5.60 -5.05
N GLY A 120 -31.59 6.47 -4.56
CA GLY A 120 -31.27 6.57 -3.12
C GLY A 120 -30.36 5.48 -2.56
N THR A 121 -29.92 4.50 -3.37
CA THR A 121 -28.97 3.46 -2.97
C THR A 121 -27.56 3.84 -3.42
N ALA A 122 -26.60 3.81 -2.49
CA ALA A 122 -25.19 4.03 -2.77
C ALA A 122 -24.46 2.70 -3.03
N THR A 123 -23.73 2.62 -4.14
CA THR A 123 -22.85 1.49 -4.45
C THR A 123 -21.40 1.98 -4.46
N ALA A 124 -20.54 1.34 -3.65
CA ALA A 124 -19.12 1.68 -3.56
C ALA A 124 -18.27 0.69 -4.37
N THR A 125 -17.39 1.21 -5.21
CA THR A 125 -16.44 0.42 -6.02
C THR A 125 -15.01 0.90 -5.76
N HIS A 126 -14.12 0.01 -5.34
CA HIS A 126 -12.69 0.30 -5.24
C HIS A 126 -12.08 0.37 -6.64
N LEU A 127 -11.41 1.48 -6.95
CA LEU A 127 -10.77 1.69 -8.24
C LEU A 127 -9.32 1.18 -8.21
N PRO A 128 -8.82 0.61 -9.32
CA PRO A 128 -7.40 0.28 -9.45
C PRO A 128 -6.55 1.55 -9.55
N GLU A 129 -5.24 1.38 -9.41
CA GLU A 129 -4.29 2.47 -9.64
C GLU A 129 -4.43 3.05 -11.06
N PRO A 130 -4.30 4.38 -11.23
CA PRO A 130 -4.18 4.97 -12.54
C PRO A 130 -3.00 4.36 -13.28
N GLN A 131 -3.22 3.91 -14.51
CA GLN A 131 -2.11 3.58 -15.39
C GLN A 131 -1.30 4.84 -15.62
N LEU A 132 0.01 4.77 -15.38
CA LEU A 132 0.93 5.86 -15.72
C LEU A 132 0.91 6.03 -17.24
N ALA A 133 0.04 6.92 -17.71
CA ALA A 133 -0.12 7.18 -19.12
C ALA A 133 1.14 7.85 -19.67
N THR A 134 1.64 7.29 -20.77
CA THR A 134 2.46 8.01 -21.75
C THR A 134 1.71 9.31 -22.07
N THR A 135 2.41 10.45 -22.00
CA THR A 135 1.92 11.81 -22.23
C THR A 135 0.64 11.90 -23.07
N LEU A 136 -0.45 12.38 -22.46
CA LEU A 136 -1.66 12.76 -23.20
C LEU A 136 -1.27 13.87 -24.19
N PRO A 137 -1.44 13.68 -25.51
CA PRO A 137 -1.23 14.77 -26.45
C PRO A 137 -2.26 15.86 -26.17
N ILE A 138 -1.80 16.99 -25.63
CA ILE A 138 -2.62 18.18 -25.48
C ILE A 138 -2.81 18.75 -26.89
N GLY A 139 -4.05 18.74 -27.38
CA GLY A 139 -4.42 19.43 -28.62
C GLY A 139 -4.29 20.95 -28.50
N ALA A 140 -4.57 21.69 -29.57
CA ALA A 140 -4.53 23.15 -29.54
C ALA A 140 -5.42 23.70 -28.39
N VAL A 141 -4.79 24.35 -27.41
CA VAL A 141 -5.48 25.01 -26.31
C VAL A 141 -6.07 26.31 -26.85
N GLN A 142 -7.40 26.41 -26.93
CA GLN A 142 -8.07 27.68 -27.17
C GLN A 142 -8.32 28.37 -25.83
N VAL A 143 -7.83 29.60 -25.73
CA VAL A 143 -8.10 30.53 -24.64
C VAL A 143 -9.21 31.46 -25.10
N ALA A 144 -10.23 31.66 -24.27
CA ALA A 144 -11.29 32.64 -24.50
C ALA A 144 -10.83 34.04 -24.05
#